data_AF-A0A0M9DCH4-F1
#
_entry.id   AF-A0A0M9DCH4-F1
#
_cell.length_a   1.000
_cell.length_b   1.000
_cell.length_c   1.000
_cell.angle_alpha   90.00
_cell.angle_beta   90.00
_cell.angle_gamma   90.00
#
_symmetry.space_group_name_H-M   'P 1'
#
loop_
_entity.id
_entity.type
_entity.pdbx_description
1 polymer ?
#
loop_
_entity_poly.entity_id
_entity_poly.type
_entity_poly.pdbx_seq_one_letter_code
_entity_poly.pdbx_strand_id
1 'polypeptide(L)'
;MDIKVLEVQQWLNKTYSGVSGYERIRENGQSNWETIYGLTMGLQHELGISPVSEGFGNKTKSALSNVVDELAPGYKGNIAKLIQGAFWCKGISPVTFDDKFSDNTRTAFKKLERNAGLDGDGKVSVMLMAALFDMSAFTLIPTENWEDESVRNYHEKIREMQQDLNRRFAVERELLLPCDGIYQRDTNEELIYYLQKAEGLSNANGVYGPYTMQKTPTLSIGSSGDIVKIIQYGLFVNSFYDGDFTGVFDDNLAEGIVKFRKFMKLDPQSSNLADKSLIKSLLTSNGDTERDSIAADTSAQLTEHDVYLLKKYGFSVVGRYLTGSVGVGSNKKDKNLTTEEINLITKEGIKIFPIYQDGGWDEDYFTYEQGVMDAKKAKSAALELGFPKGTNIYFAVDVDIQDGDINSTVVRYFKGINNQMSFYNTCVYGTRNVALHVINHDYAKYAFVSDMSSGYSGNLAFPMPKEWSFDQFVEYSIGNLDIDQVASSGKDEAVSKFGITEEEYATDWAANICNIFAPFKYGNVSLSSDVSKDLQLNENVEMILKLAYGASVGNTKGINIFKLGVKDGKINSTEEIFDKANDIIIGSMNEKLVQL
;
A
#
# COMPACT_ATOMS: atom_id res chain seq x y z
N MET A 1 -20.56 -14.93 -18.26
CA MET A 1 -21.78 -15.48 -17.64
C MET A 1 -21.70 -16.98 -17.73
N ASP A 2 -21.79 -17.66 -16.59
CA ASP A 2 -21.84 -19.11 -16.49
C ASP A 2 -23.30 -19.55 -16.29
N ILE A 3 -23.80 -20.42 -17.16
CA ILE A 3 -25.19 -20.89 -17.14
C ILE A 3 -25.48 -21.75 -15.90
N LYS A 4 -24.49 -22.50 -15.39
CA LYS A 4 -24.64 -23.32 -14.19
C LYS A 4 -24.65 -22.48 -12.94
N VAL A 5 -23.84 -21.43 -12.89
CA VAL A 5 -23.93 -20.44 -11.79
C VAL A 5 -25.30 -19.75 -11.80
N LEU A 6 -25.86 -19.42 -12.96
CA LEU A 6 -27.20 -18.86 -13.05
C LEU A 6 -28.29 -19.83 -12.54
N GLU A 7 -28.21 -21.11 -12.93
CA GLU A 7 -29.11 -22.16 -12.42
C GLU A 7 -29.04 -22.28 -10.89
N VAL A 8 -27.82 -22.17 -10.32
CA VAL A 8 -27.59 -22.18 -8.87
C VAL A 8 -28.27 -20.98 -8.22
N GLN A 9 -28.04 -19.76 -8.72
CA GLN A 9 -28.61 -18.53 -8.18
C GLN A 9 -30.15 -18.56 -8.18
N GLN A 10 -30.74 -18.99 -9.29
CA GLN A 10 -32.19 -19.15 -9.42
C GLN A 10 -32.76 -20.18 -8.43
N TRP A 11 -32.07 -21.31 -8.28
CA TRP A 11 -32.48 -22.35 -7.34
C TRP A 11 -32.39 -21.88 -5.88
N LEU A 12 -31.32 -21.16 -5.50
CA LEU A 12 -31.15 -20.61 -4.17
C LEU A 12 -32.28 -19.65 -3.82
N ASN A 13 -32.54 -18.65 -4.69
CA ASN A 13 -33.63 -17.71 -4.49
C ASN A 13 -34.98 -18.42 -4.38
N LYS A 14 -35.26 -19.37 -5.28
CA LYS A 14 -36.52 -20.11 -5.24
C LYS A 14 -36.70 -20.92 -3.95
N THR A 15 -35.62 -21.49 -3.42
CA THR A 15 -35.66 -22.43 -2.30
C THR A 15 -35.63 -21.72 -0.94
N TYR A 16 -34.86 -20.63 -0.82
CA TYR A 16 -34.54 -20.02 0.47
C TYR A 16 -35.09 -18.60 0.69
N SER A 17 -35.77 -17.97 -0.28
CA SER A 17 -36.31 -16.59 -0.10
C SER A 17 -37.26 -16.40 1.09
N GLY A 18 -37.84 -17.48 1.64
CA GLY A 18 -38.69 -17.43 2.84
C GLY A 18 -37.96 -17.74 4.15
N VAL A 19 -36.66 -18.00 4.12
CA VAL A 19 -35.86 -18.37 5.30
C VAL A 19 -35.45 -17.12 6.05
N SER A 20 -35.62 -17.15 7.38
CA SER A 20 -35.23 -16.04 8.26
C SER A 20 -33.73 -15.74 8.17
N GLY A 21 -33.39 -14.53 7.72
CA GLY A 21 -32.02 -14.05 7.50
C GLY A 21 -31.49 -14.23 6.08
N TYR A 22 -32.22 -14.92 5.20
CA TYR A 22 -31.80 -15.08 3.80
C TYR A 22 -32.13 -13.82 2.99
N GLU A 23 -31.12 -13.26 2.32
CA GLU A 23 -31.29 -12.15 1.38
C GLU A 23 -31.27 -12.65 -0.07
N ARG A 24 -32.19 -12.13 -0.89
CA ARG A 24 -32.30 -12.54 -2.29
C ARG A 24 -31.08 -12.07 -3.08
N ILE A 25 -30.44 -12.98 -3.80
CA ILE A 25 -29.22 -12.73 -4.55
C ILE A 25 -29.50 -12.40 -6.02
N ARG A 26 -28.58 -11.68 -6.69
CA ARG A 26 -28.64 -11.40 -8.13
C ARG A 26 -28.45 -12.66 -8.97
N GLU A 27 -29.33 -12.85 -9.94
CA GLU A 27 -29.33 -13.95 -10.91
C GLU A 27 -28.64 -13.52 -12.21
N ASN A 28 -27.32 -13.39 -12.19
CA ASN A 28 -26.51 -12.86 -13.31
C ASN A 28 -25.49 -13.87 -13.89
N GLY A 29 -25.45 -15.09 -13.35
CA GLY A 29 -24.49 -16.14 -13.73
C GLY A 29 -23.03 -15.76 -13.47
N GLN A 30 -22.76 -14.88 -12.50
CA GLN A 30 -21.40 -14.53 -12.05
C GLN A 30 -21.15 -15.13 -10.67
N SER A 31 -20.02 -15.82 -10.52
CA SER A 31 -19.55 -16.26 -9.20
C SER A 31 -19.00 -15.05 -8.45
N ASN A 32 -19.67 -14.65 -7.37
CA ASN A 32 -19.34 -13.48 -6.55
C ASN A 32 -19.70 -13.74 -5.08
N TRP A 33 -19.29 -12.82 -4.20
CA TRP A 33 -19.59 -12.91 -2.77
C TRP A 33 -21.07 -13.12 -2.46
N GLU A 34 -21.94 -12.37 -3.14
CA GLU A 34 -23.39 -12.50 -2.98
C GLU A 34 -23.89 -13.92 -3.26
N THR A 35 -23.38 -14.59 -4.31
CA THR A 35 -23.72 -15.98 -4.62
C THR A 35 -23.19 -16.94 -3.55
N ILE A 36 -21.97 -16.74 -3.07
CA ILE A 36 -21.38 -17.53 -1.98
C ILE A 36 -22.16 -17.34 -0.67
N TYR A 37 -22.59 -16.13 -0.34
CA TYR A 37 -23.44 -15.86 0.83
C TYR A 37 -24.77 -16.58 0.72
N GLY A 38 -25.41 -16.57 -0.45
CA GLY A 38 -26.62 -17.35 -0.70
C GLY A 38 -26.42 -18.86 -0.48
N LEU A 39 -25.30 -19.42 -0.94
CA LEU A 39 -24.92 -20.82 -0.69
C LEU A 39 -24.69 -21.09 0.81
N THR A 40 -23.94 -20.22 1.50
CA THR A 40 -23.66 -20.35 2.94
C THR A 40 -24.92 -20.28 3.77
N MET A 41 -25.80 -19.32 3.51
CA MET A 41 -27.09 -19.20 4.18
C MET A 41 -28.00 -20.41 3.91
N GLY A 42 -28.01 -20.93 2.67
CA GLY A 42 -28.69 -22.17 2.33
C GLY A 42 -28.16 -23.35 3.15
N LEU A 43 -26.84 -23.52 3.23
CA LEU A 43 -26.21 -24.57 4.04
C LEU A 43 -26.55 -24.44 5.52
N GLN A 44 -26.46 -23.24 6.08
CA GLN A 44 -26.84 -22.97 7.47
C GLN A 44 -28.29 -23.38 7.75
N HIS A 45 -29.22 -23.06 6.84
CA HIS A 45 -30.63 -23.48 6.99
C HIS A 45 -30.78 -25.01 7.04
N GLU A 46 -30.14 -25.73 6.12
CA GLU A 46 -30.18 -27.20 6.09
C GLU A 46 -29.53 -27.83 7.33
N LEU A 47 -28.59 -27.12 7.98
CA LEU A 47 -27.97 -27.50 9.24
C LEU A 47 -28.80 -27.08 10.48
N GLY A 48 -29.99 -26.49 10.30
CA GLY A 48 -30.87 -26.07 11.40
C GLY A 48 -30.48 -24.75 12.07
N ILE A 49 -29.62 -23.94 11.45
CA ILE A 49 -29.24 -22.62 11.95
C ILE A 49 -30.29 -21.59 11.54
N SER A 50 -30.79 -20.82 12.51
CA SER A 50 -31.71 -19.70 12.29
C SER A 50 -31.46 -18.58 13.34
N PRO A 51 -31.55 -17.29 12.95
CA PRO A 51 -31.53 -16.82 11.57
C PRO A 51 -30.21 -17.21 10.89
N VAL A 52 -30.23 -17.30 9.56
CA VAL A 52 -29.02 -17.51 8.75
C VAL A 52 -28.26 -16.20 8.57
N SER A 53 -26.97 -16.29 8.23
CA SER A 53 -26.09 -15.15 7.97
C SER A 53 -25.03 -15.48 6.91
N GLU A 54 -24.41 -14.44 6.36
CA GLU A 54 -23.43 -14.54 5.27
C GLU A 54 -22.14 -15.30 5.66
N GLY A 55 -21.80 -15.37 6.95
CA GLY A 55 -20.51 -15.87 7.43
C GLY A 55 -20.45 -17.39 7.68
N PHE A 56 -19.33 -18.01 7.29
CA PHE A 56 -19.01 -19.41 7.64
C PHE A 56 -18.23 -19.50 8.96
N GLY A 57 -18.91 -19.17 10.07
CA GLY A 57 -18.29 -19.11 11.41
C GLY A 57 -18.29 -20.43 12.19
N ASN A 58 -17.84 -20.38 13.45
CA ASN A 58 -17.78 -21.53 14.36
C ASN A 58 -19.14 -22.24 14.51
N LYS A 59 -20.25 -21.48 14.52
CA LYS A 59 -21.60 -22.07 14.59
C LYS A 59 -21.88 -23.00 13.40
N THR A 60 -21.52 -22.58 12.18
CA THR A 60 -21.66 -23.39 10.97
C THR A 60 -20.73 -24.59 11.00
N LYS A 61 -19.46 -24.40 11.40
CA LYS A 61 -18.48 -25.49 11.54
C LYS A 61 -18.96 -26.57 12.52
N SER A 62 -19.45 -26.18 13.70
CA SER A 62 -19.97 -27.10 14.73
C SER A 62 -21.27 -27.80 14.32
N ALA A 63 -22.13 -27.14 13.54
CA ALA A 63 -23.33 -27.80 13.03
C ALA A 63 -22.96 -28.83 11.95
N LEU A 64 -22.04 -28.46 11.04
CA LEU A 64 -21.57 -29.30 9.96
C LEU A 64 -20.82 -30.54 10.46
N SER A 65 -20.04 -30.44 11.54
CA SER A 65 -19.30 -31.58 12.11
C SER A 65 -20.21 -32.75 12.50
N ASN A 66 -21.50 -32.50 12.77
CA ASN A 66 -22.45 -33.56 13.12
C ASN A 66 -22.96 -34.35 11.92
N VAL A 67 -22.80 -33.85 10.69
CA VAL A 67 -23.36 -34.47 9.47
C VAL A 67 -22.32 -34.76 8.40
N VAL A 68 -21.08 -34.27 8.54
CA VAL A 68 -20.06 -34.32 7.48
C VAL A 68 -19.71 -35.74 7.04
N ASP A 69 -19.71 -36.71 7.97
CA ASP A 69 -19.44 -38.11 7.70
C ASP A 69 -20.54 -38.79 6.86
N GLU A 70 -21.75 -38.22 6.84
CA GLU A 70 -22.86 -38.71 6.02
C GLU A 70 -22.78 -38.23 4.56
N LEU A 71 -22.00 -37.17 4.29
CA LEU A 71 -21.87 -36.53 2.97
C LEU A 71 -20.95 -37.35 2.04
N ALA A 72 -21.46 -38.49 1.59
CA ALA A 72 -20.76 -39.44 0.73
C ALA A 72 -21.67 -39.96 -0.40
N PRO A 73 -21.13 -40.67 -1.42
CA PRO A 73 -21.96 -41.26 -2.47
C PRO A 73 -23.15 -42.04 -1.92
N GLY A 74 -24.35 -41.62 -2.30
CA GLY A 74 -25.62 -42.19 -1.80
C GLY A 74 -26.43 -41.24 -0.92
N TYR A 75 -25.81 -40.20 -0.34
CA TYR A 75 -26.53 -39.14 0.38
C TYR A 75 -27.52 -38.41 -0.54
N LYS A 76 -28.69 -38.09 0.01
CA LYS A 76 -29.74 -37.32 -0.69
C LYS A 76 -30.22 -36.18 0.19
N GLY A 77 -30.22 -34.97 -0.35
CA GLY A 77 -30.67 -33.76 0.32
C GLY A 77 -30.11 -32.50 -0.30
N ASN A 78 -30.66 -31.35 0.10
CA ASN A 78 -30.24 -30.05 -0.42
C ASN A 78 -28.77 -29.73 -0.12
N ILE A 79 -28.16 -30.29 0.94
CA ILE A 79 -26.72 -30.13 1.21
C ILE A 79 -25.87 -30.62 0.03
N ALA A 80 -26.24 -31.75 -0.61
CA ALA A 80 -25.54 -32.22 -1.81
C ALA A 80 -25.68 -31.22 -2.97
N LYS A 81 -26.86 -30.63 -3.14
CA LYS A 81 -27.10 -29.63 -4.19
C LYS A 81 -26.34 -28.34 -3.94
N LEU A 82 -26.26 -27.89 -2.68
CA LEU A 82 -25.45 -26.75 -2.26
C LEU A 82 -23.96 -26.98 -2.54
N ILE A 83 -23.44 -28.16 -2.19
CA ILE A 83 -22.06 -28.56 -2.51
C ILE A 83 -21.80 -28.50 -4.02
N GLN A 84 -22.69 -29.08 -4.83
CA GLN A 84 -22.56 -29.04 -6.28
C GLN A 84 -22.62 -27.59 -6.81
N GLY A 85 -23.51 -26.75 -6.26
CA GLY A 85 -23.60 -25.34 -6.61
C GLY A 85 -22.34 -24.55 -6.26
N ALA A 86 -21.75 -24.80 -5.10
CA ALA A 86 -20.48 -24.21 -4.71
C ALA A 86 -19.33 -24.65 -5.62
N PHE A 87 -19.30 -25.93 -6.05
CA PHE A 87 -18.31 -26.39 -7.03
C PHE A 87 -18.43 -25.70 -8.39
N TRP A 88 -19.65 -25.47 -8.88
CA TRP A 88 -19.86 -24.65 -10.08
C TRP A 88 -19.31 -23.23 -9.90
N CYS A 89 -19.51 -22.62 -8.73
CA CYS A 89 -18.93 -21.31 -8.40
C CYS A 89 -17.39 -21.33 -8.32
N LYS A 90 -16.78 -22.48 -8.01
CA LYS A 90 -15.33 -22.71 -8.02
C LYS A 90 -14.74 -23.10 -9.39
N GLY A 91 -15.57 -23.21 -10.43
CA GLY A 91 -15.12 -23.69 -11.75
C GLY A 91 -14.71 -25.17 -11.77
N ILE A 92 -15.10 -25.94 -10.76
CA ILE A 92 -14.91 -27.39 -10.70
C ILE A 92 -16.24 -28.03 -11.07
N SER A 93 -16.33 -28.76 -12.18
CA SER A 93 -17.59 -29.40 -12.57
C SER A 93 -17.88 -30.64 -11.72
N PRO A 94 -18.99 -30.70 -10.97
CA PRO A 94 -19.52 -31.92 -10.37
C PRO A 94 -20.40 -32.71 -11.37
N VAL A 95 -20.43 -32.32 -12.67
CA VAL A 95 -21.27 -32.84 -13.75
C VAL A 95 -22.76 -32.53 -13.60
N THR A 96 -23.32 -32.71 -12.40
CA THR A 96 -24.75 -32.55 -12.10
C THR A 96 -25.05 -31.30 -11.26
N PHE A 97 -26.32 -30.94 -11.16
CA PHE A 97 -26.83 -29.96 -10.20
C PHE A 97 -28.17 -30.44 -9.63
N ASP A 98 -28.11 -31.43 -8.75
CA ASP A 98 -29.23 -32.16 -8.15
C ASP A 98 -29.02 -32.41 -6.65
N ASP A 99 -29.99 -33.08 -6.01
CA ASP A 99 -30.01 -33.34 -4.57
C ASP A 99 -29.24 -34.62 -4.18
N LYS A 100 -28.36 -35.16 -5.04
CA LYS A 100 -27.68 -36.43 -4.80
C LYS A 100 -26.17 -36.25 -4.72
N PHE A 101 -25.57 -36.67 -3.61
CA PHE A 101 -24.13 -36.80 -3.57
C PHE A 101 -23.73 -38.04 -4.38
N SER A 102 -23.08 -37.83 -5.52
CA SER A 102 -22.69 -38.89 -6.46
C SER A 102 -21.17 -39.09 -6.47
N ASP A 103 -20.70 -40.13 -7.17
CA ASP A 103 -19.26 -40.31 -7.43
C ASP A 103 -18.65 -39.13 -8.21
N ASN A 104 -19.45 -38.38 -8.99
CA ASN A 104 -18.99 -37.16 -9.64
C ASN A 104 -18.75 -36.04 -8.63
N THR A 105 -19.64 -35.87 -7.64
CA THR A 105 -19.44 -34.93 -6.52
C THR A 105 -18.20 -35.31 -5.71
N ARG A 106 -18.00 -36.60 -5.45
CA ARG A 106 -16.78 -37.09 -4.80
C ARG A 106 -15.53 -36.77 -5.62
N THR A 107 -15.60 -36.93 -6.94
CA THR A 107 -14.51 -36.61 -7.86
C THR A 107 -14.19 -35.11 -7.88
N ALA A 108 -15.19 -34.25 -7.74
CA ALA A 108 -14.99 -32.81 -7.58
C ALA A 108 -14.20 -32.47 -6.30
N PHE A 109 -14.50 -33.12 -5.17
CA PHE A 109 -13.68 -33.00 -3.94
C PHE A 109 -12.24 -33.45 -4.16
N LYS A 110 -12.02 -34.61 -4.79
CA LYS A 110 -10.66 -35.08 -5.10
C LYS A 110 -9.89 -34.07 -5.95
N LYS A 111 -10.58 -33.38 -6.87
CA LYS A 111 -9.97 -32.33 -7.69
C LYS A 111 -9.63 -31.09 -6.85
N LEU A 112 -10.53 -30.64 -5.97
CA LEU A 112 -10.28 -29.54 -5.04
C LEU A 112 -9.06 -29.84 -4.15
N GLU A 113 -9.04 -31.01 -3.51
CA GLU A 113 -7.93 -31.45 -2.65
C GLU A 113 -6.59 -31.45 -3.39
N ARG A 114 -6.52 -32.04 -4.58
CA ARG A 114 -5.29 -32.05 -5.40
C ARG A 114 -4.88 -30.66 -5.84
N ASN A 115 -5.85 -29.84 -6.21
CA ASN A 115 -5.62 -28.43 -6.51
C ASN A 115 -5.06 -27.69 -5.29
N ALA A 116 -5.47 -28.05 -4.08
CA ALA A 116 -4.96 -27.48 -2.83
C ALA A 116 -3.67 -28.14 -2.32
N GLY A 117 -3.13 -29.17 -2.99
CA GLY A 117 -1.88 -29.84 -2.60
C GLY A 117 -2.04 -31.09 -1.70
N LEU A 118 -3.28 -31.54 -1.48
CA LEU A 118 -3.61 -32.73 -0.67
C LEU A 118 -3.71 -34.01 -1.53
N ASP A 119 -3.73 -35.18 -0.88
CA ASP A 119 -3.70 -36.50 -1.53
C ASP A 119 -4.96 -36.82 -2.37
N GLY A 120 -6.10 -36.19 -2.06
CA GLY A 120 -7.34 -36.33 -2.83
C GLY A 120 -8.09 -37.64 -2.57
N ASP A 121 -8.49 -37.88 -1.32
CA ASP A 121 -9.26 -39.07 -0.93
C ASP A 121 -10.78 -38.91 -1.18
N GLY A 122 -11.22 -37.67 -1.43
CA GLY A 122 -12.58 -37.28 -1.74
C GLY A 122 -13.53 -37.42 -0.56
N LYS A 123 -13.02 -37.45 0.67
CA LYS A 123 -13.86 -37.41 1.88
C LYS A 123 -14.18 -35.96 2.19
N VAL A 124 -15.44 -35.70 2.48
CA VAL A 124 -15.87 -34.37 2.90
C VAL A 124 -15.37 -34.12 4.31
N SER A 125 -14.87 -32.92 4.56
CA SER A 125 -14.48 -32.46 5.90
C SER A 125 -15.01 -31.05 6.13
N VAL A 126 -15.09 -30.63 7.39
CA VAL A 126 -15.50 -29.27 7.75
C VAL A 126 -14.57 -28.23 7.12
N MET A 127 -13.27 -28.51 7.10
CA MET A 127 -12.25 -27.68 6.46
C MET A 127 -12.51 -27.52 4.95
N LEU A 128 -12.75 -28.63 4.23
CA LEU A 128 -13.01 -28.58 2.78
C LEU A 128 -14.30 -27.85 2.46
N MET A 129 -15.33 -28.03 3.29
CA MET A 129 -16.60 -27.31 3.15
C MET A 129 -16.42 -25.80 3.40
N ALA A 130 -15.67 -25.40 4.42
CA ALA A 130 -15.38 -23.99 4.67
C ALA A 130 -14.67 -23.35 3.47
N ALA A 131 -13.66 -24.01 2.91
CA ALA A 131 -12.94 -23.55 1.71
C ALA A 131 -13.81 -23.53 0.44
N LEU A 132 -14.72 -24.49 0.30
CA LEU A 132 -15.65 -24.58 -0.83
C LEU A 132 -16.68 -23.45 -0.81
N PHE A 133 -17.13 -23.04 0.38
CA PHE A 133 -18.13 -21.98 0.61
C PHE A 133 -17.50 -20.61 0.92
N ASP A 134 -16.30 -20.39 0.42
CA ASP A 134 -15.57 -19.12 0.45
C ASP A 134 -15.31 -18.63 -1.00
N MET A 135 -14.63 -17.51 -1.25
CA MET A 135 -14.17 -17.10 -2.60
C MET A 135 -12.75 -17.60 -2.96
N SER A 136 -12.03 -18.24 -2.04
CA SER A 136 -10.69 -18.84 -2.23
C SER A 136 -10.53 -19.63 -3.53
N ALA A 137 -9.48 -19.33 -4.30
CA ALA A 137 -9.15 -20.07 -5.52
C ALA A 137 -8.06 -21.11 -5.26
N PHE A 138 -8.17 -22.28 -5.90
CA PHE A 138 -7.20 -23.39 -5.79
C PHE A 138 -6.50 -23.69 -7.13
N THR A 139 -6.71 -22.81 -8.09
CA THR A 139 -6.10 -22.80 -9.42
C THR A 139 -5.55 -21.41 -9.66
N LEU A 140 -4.54 -21.31 -10.52
CA LEU A 140 -3.92 -20.04 -10.88
C LEU A 140 -4.96 -19.01 -11.33
N ILE A 141 -4.87 -17.80 -10.77
CA ILE A 141 -5.64 -16.64 -11.22
C ILE A 141 -4.77 -15.89 -12.23
N PRO A 142 -5.26 -15.69 -13.48
CA PRO A 142 -4.56 -14.84 -14.44
C PRO A 142 -4.41 -13.40 -13.93
N THR A 143 -3.19 -12.89 -13.98
CA THR A 143 -2.81 -11.53 -13.56
C THR A 143 -2.44 -10.67 -14.79
N GLU A 144 -2.00 -9.43 -14.55
CA GLU A 144 -1.48 -8.59 -15.62
C GLU A 144 -0.29 -9.26 -16.31
N ASN A 145 -0.21 -9.14 -17.64
CA ASN A 145 0.83 -9.76 -18.46
C ASN A 145 0.90 -11.30 -18.35
N TRP A 146 -0.22 -11.97 -18.07
CA TRP A 146 -0.31 -13.44 -18.00
C TRP A 146 0.22 -14.21 -19.22
N GLU A 147 0.25 -13.58 -20.39
CA GLU A 147 0.80 -14.19 -21.62
C GLU A 147 2.33 -14.29 -21.59
N ASP A 148 3.01 -13.59 -20.67
CA ASP A 148 4.45 -13.73 -20.43
C ASP A 148 4.75 -15.03 -19.66
N GLU A 149 5.64 -15.86 -20.21
CA GLU A 149 6.04 -17.13 -19.60
C GLU A 149 6.72 -16.94 -18.24
N SER A 150 7.49 -15.87 -18.05
CA SER A 150 8.13 -15.57 -16.77
C SER A 150 7.12 -15.22 -15.69
N VAL A 151 6.04 -14.52 -16.04
CA VAL A 151 4.92 -14.19 -15.14
C VAL A 151 4.18 -15.47 -14.75
N ARG A 152 3.84 -16.34 -15.71
CA ARG A 152 3.20 -17.62 -15.41
C ARG A 152 4.07 -18.50 -14.52
N ASN A 153 5.35 -18.65 -14.84
CA ASN A 153 6.29 -19.45 -14.08
C ASN A 153 6.43 -18.92 -12.64
N TYR A 154 6.39 -17.60 -12.44
CA TYR A 154 6.37 -17.00 -11.11
C TYR A 154 5.13 -17.44 -10.32
N HIS A 155 3.93 -17.28 -10.88
CA HIS A 155 2.68 -17.66 -10.23
C HIS A 155 2.58 -19.18 -10.00
N GLU A 156 3.11 -20.00 -10.89
CA GLU A 156 3.23 -21.46 -10.72
C GLU A 156 4.11 -21.83 -9.52
N LYS A 157 5.25 -21.18 -9.35
CA LYS A 157 6.12 -21.39 -8.17
C LYS A 157 5.49 -20.90 -6.87
N ILE A 158 4.76 -19.78 -6.88
CA ILE A 158 3.97 -19.37 -5.71
C ILE A 158 2.93 -20.43 -5.36
N ARG A 159 2.25 -20.97 -6.37
CA ARG A 159 1.25 -22.02 -6.17
C ARG A 159 1.88 -23.31 -5.63
N GLU A 160 3.07 -23.69 -6.10
CA GLU A 160 3.83 -24.82 -5.54
C GLU A 160 4.07 -24.65 -4.04
N MET A 161 4.49 -23.45 -3.61
CA MET A 161 4.66 -23.10 -2.20
C MET A 161 3.34 -23.22 -1.42
N GLN A 162 2.25 -22.62 -1.92
CA GLN A 162 0.92 -22.70 -1.28
C GLN A 162 0.46 -24.15 -1.11
N GLN A 163 0.68 -25.00 -2.11
CA GLN A 163 0.36 -26.42 -2.04
C GLN A 163 1.24 -27.19 -1.05
N ASP A 164 2.54 -26.85 -0.93
CA ASP A 164 3.42 -27.45 0.09
C ASP A 164 2.96 -27.08 1.51
N LEU A 165 2.60 -25.82 1.74
CA LEU A 165 2.09 -25.34 3.02
C LEU A 165 0.79 -26.05 3.41
N ASN A 166 -0.19 -26.12 2.50
CA ASN A 166 -1.44 -26.85 2.76
C ASN A 166 -1.21 -28.34 3.04
N ARG A 167 -0.32 -28.99 2.28
CA ARG A 167 0.01 -30.41 2.49
C ARG A 167 0.55 -30.67 3.90
N ARG A 168 1.32 -29.74 4.43
CA ARG A 168 1.94 -29.84 5.76
C ARG A 168 0.95 -29.55 6.88
N PHE A 169 0.15 -28.50 6.73
CA PHE A 169 -0.51 -27.88 7.88
C PHE A 169 -2.02 -27.81 7.79
N ALA A 170 -2.64 -27.96 6.61
CA ALA A 170 -4.07 -27.72 6.48
C ALA A 170 -4.91 -28.59 7.43
N VAL A 171 -4.55 -29.87 7.56
CA VAL A 171 -5.22 -30.80 8.47
C VAL A 171 -4.97 -30.44 9.94
N GLU A 172 -3.73 -30.12 10.31
CA GLU A 172 -3.38 -29.73 11.69
C GLU A 172 -4.08 -28.44 12.11
N ARG A 173 -4.20 -27.48 11.19
CA ARG A 173 -4.82 -26.18 11.41
C ARG A 173 -6.33 -26.16 11.18
N GLU A 174 -6.90 -27.23 10.65
CA GLU A 174 -8.29 -27.29 10.16
C GLU A 174 -8.63 -26.12 9.22
N LEU A 175 -7.66 -25.69 8.41
CA LEU A 175 -7.71 -24.49 7.57
C LEU A 175 -7.05 -24.80 6.22
N LEU A 176 -7.81 -24.66 5.14
CA LEU A 176 -7.28 -24.81 3.79
C LEU A 176 -7.14 -23.44 3.13
N LEU A 177 -5.92 -23.05 2.81
CA LEU A 177 -5.62 -21.74 2.22
C LEU A 177 -5.65 -21.79 0.69
N PRO A 178 -5.91 -20.65 0.01
CA PRO A 178 -5.85 -20.56 -1.45
C PRO A 178 -4.56 -21.13 -2.06
N CYS A 179 -4.68 -21.68 -3.26
CA CYS A 179 -3.58 -22.11 -4.12
C CYS A 179 -3.72 -21.43 -5.49
N ASP A 180 -3.79 -20.10 -5.45
CA ASP A 180 -4.12 -19.21 -6.56
C ASP A 180 -2.91 -18.63 -7.29
N GLY A 181 -1.70 -18.90 -6.78
CA GLY A 181 -0.45 -18.38 -7.31
C GLY A 181 -0.16 -16.94 -6.92
N ILE A 182 -0.92 -16.33 -5.99
CA ILE A 182 -0.72 -14.96 -5.52
C ILE A 182 -0.20 -15.01 -4.09
N TYR A 183 0.95 -14.37 -3.82
CA TYR A 183 1.46 -14.26 -2.46
C TYR A 183 0.60 -13.26 -1.68
N GLN A 184 -0.01 -13.70 -0.58
CA GLN A 184 -0.96 -12.91 0.20
C GLN A 184 -0.65 -13.03 1.69
N ARG A 185 -1.30 -12.18 2.50
CA ARG A 185 -1.21 -12.19 3.98
C ARG A 185 -1.26 -13.61 4.55
N ASP A 186 -2.30 -14.38 4.23
CA ASP A 186 -2.49 -15.71 4.79
C ASP A 186 -1.36 -16.67 4.40
N THR A 187 -0.79 -16.53 3.19
CA THR A 187 0.37 -17.33 2.78
C THR A 187 1.62 -16.95 3.57
N ASN A 188 1.84 -15.65 3.85
CA ASN A 188 2.94 -15.18 4.68
C ASN A 188 2.80 -15.63 6.15
N GLU A 189 1.59 -15.56 6.70
CA GLU A 189 1.29 -16.06 8.06
C GLU A 189 1.52 -17.56 8.17
N GLU A 190 1.13 -18.35 7.16
CA GLU A 190 1.40 -19.79 7.12
C GLU A 190 2.89 -20.10 6.95
N LEU A 191 3.64 -19.26 6.23
CA LEU A 191 5.10 -19.38 6.12
C LEU A 191 5.81 -19.09 7.45
N ILE A 192 5.34 -18.10 8.22
CA ILE A 192 5.83 -17.85 9.59
C ILE A 192 5.44 -19.01 10.52
N TYR A 193 4.22 -19.54 10.38
CA TYR A 193 3.78 -20.71 11.13
C TYR A 193 4.70 -21.90 10.86
N TYR A 194 5.07 -22.11 9.60
CA TYR A 194 6.03 -23.13 9.20
C TYR A 194 7.41 -22.94 9.87
N LEU A 195 7.93 -21.71 9.91
CA LEU A 195 9.17 -21.41 10.64
C LEU A 195 9.06 -21.81 12.11
N GLN A 196 7.97 -21.42 12.78
CA GLN A 196 7.75 -21.73 14.19
C GLN A 196 7.69 -23.24 14.45
N LYS A 197 7.07 -24.01 13.56
CA LYS A 197 7.05 -25.48 13.63
C LYS A 197 8.45 -26.06 13.44
N ALA A 198 9.21 -25.55 12.49
CA ALA A 198 10.59 -25.99 12.24
C ALA A 198 11.55 -25.63 13.39
N GLU A 199 11.28 -24.54 14.12
CA GLU A 199 11.98 -24.13 15.35
C GLU A 199 11.57 -24.96 16.59
N GLY A 200 10.53 -25.79 16.47
CA GLY A 200 10.01 -26.61 17.57
C GLY A 200 9.16 -25.83 18.58
N LEU A 201 8.54 -24.72 18.18
CA LEU A 201 7.63 -23.97 19.05
C LEU A 201 6.29 -24.70 19.20
N SER A 202 5.85 -24.88 20.45
CA SER A 202 4.58 -25.56 20.76
C SER A 202 3.35 -24.73 20.39
N ASN A 203 3.47 -23.41 20.42
CA ASN A 203 2.38 -22.45 20.23
C ASN A 203 2.59 -21.64 18.96
N ALA A 204 2.83 -22.33 17.83
CA ALA A 204 2.91 -21.70 16.52
C ALA A 204 1.59 -20.98 16.21
N ASN A 205 1.69 -19.74 15.73
CA ASN A 205 0.56 -18.83 15.51
C ASN A 205 0.69 -17.97 14.24
N GLY A 206 1.78 -18.10 13.48
CA GLY A 206 2.00 -17.31 12.26
C GLY A 206 2.47 -15.87 12.50
N VAL A 207 2.78 -15.49 13.75
CA VAL A 207 3.29 -14.16 14.11
C VAL A 207 4.76 -14.24 14.50
N TYR A 208 5.62 -13.49 13.81
CA TYR A 208 7.06 -13.45 14.12
C TYR A 208 7.31 -12.58 15.36
N GLY A 209 7.06 -13.14 16.53
CA GLY A 209 7.25 -12.49 17.84
C GLY A 209 8.61 -12.77 18.48
N PRO A 210 8.83 -12.29 19.72
CA PRO A 210 10.09 -12.46 20.45
C PRO A 210 10.53 -13.92 20.63
N TYR A 211 9.59 -14.87 20.76
CA TYR A 211 9.94 -16.30 20.90
C TYR A 211 10.44 -16.93 19.59
N THR A 212 9.83 -16.59 18.46
CA THR A 212 10.33 -16.95 17.12
C THR A 212 11.72 -16.35 16.93
N MET A 213 11.85 -15.05 17.22
CA MET A 213 13.12 -14.33 17.12
C MET A 213 14.26 -14.96 17.94
N GLN A 214 13.97 -15.44 19.16
CA GLN A 214 14.95 -16.12 20.01
C GLN A 214 15.38 -17.50 19.46
N LYS A 215 14.51 -18.18 18.71
CA LYS A 215 14.73 -19.53 18.21
C LYS A 215 15.26 -19.57 16.78
N THR A 216 15.15 -18.47 16.04
CA THR A 216 15.63 -18.38 14.66
C THR A 216 17.13 -18.66 14.57
N PRO A 217 17.54 -19.70 13.83
CA PRO A 217 18.93 -20.12 13.77
C PRO A 217 19.76 -19.22 12.83
N THR A 218 21.07 -19.48 12.82
CA THR A 218 21.96 -19.03 11.73
C THR A 218 22.32 -20.23 10.88
N LEU A 219 22.08 -20.13 9.56
CA LEU A 219 22.36 -21.18 8.59
C LEU A 219 23.38 -20.70 7.55
N SER A 220 24.09 -21.66 6.96
CA SER A 220 25.10 -21.43 5.92
C SER A 220 25.03 -22.51 4.83
N ILE A 221 25.82 -22.34 3.77
CA ILE A 221 26.01 -23.36 2.72
C ILE A 221 26.27 -24.74 3.35
N GLY A 222 25.58 -25.75 2.83
CA GLY A 222 25.59 -27.13 3.35
C GLY A 222 24.51 -27.43 4.39
N SER A 223 23.81 -26.41 4.92
CA SER A 223 22.61 -26.64 5.73
C SER A 223 21.48 -27.24 4.89
N SER A 224 20.58 -27.97 5.51
CA SER A 224 19.37 -28.47 4.86
C SER A 224 18.20 -28.57 5.83
N GLY A 225 16.98 -28.67 5.27
CA GLY A 225 15.75 -28.86 6.02
C GLY A 225 14.75 -27.73 5.82
N ASP A 226 13.72 -27.74 6.65
CA ASP A 226 12.53 -26.90 6.48
C ASP A 226 12.84 -25.40 6.56
N ILE A 227 13.73 -24.97 7.46
CA ILE A 227 14.13 -23.55 7.58
C ILE A 227 14.86 -23.07 6.32
N VAL A 228 15.66 -23.92 5.67
CA VAL A 228 16.30 -23.57 4.40
C VAL A 228 15.24 -23.39 3.30
N LYS A 229 14.24 -24.28 3.25
CA LYS A 229 13.13 -24.16 2.31
C LYS A 229 12.32 -22.87 2.54
N ILE A 230 12.11 -22.47 3.79
CA ILE A 230 11.47 -21.20 4.15
C ILE A 230 12.28 -20.00 3.64
N ILE A 231 13.62 -20.04 3.74
CA ILE A 231 14.49 -18.99 3.20
C ILE A 231 14.40 -18.94 1.67
N GLN A 232 14.36 -20.09 1.00
CA GLN A 232 14.16 -20.15 -0.46
C GLN A 232 12.81 -19.53 -0.86
N TYR A 233 11.72 -19.84 -0.15
CA TYR A 233 10.41 -19.20 -0.35
C TYR A 233 10.48 -17.68 -0.13
N GLY A 234 11.03 -17.24 1.00
CA GLY A 234 11.16 -15.83 1.35
C GLY A 234 11.97 -15.03 0.31
N LEU A 235 13.09 -15.56 -0.16
CA LEU A 235 13.88 -14.90 -1.21
C LEU A 235 13.17 -14.91 -2.55
N PHE A 236 12.45 -15.99 -2.90
CA PHE A 236 11.69 -16.07 -4.15
C PHE A 236 10.58 -15.02 -4.21
N VAL A 237 9.75 -14.90 -3.17
CA VAL A 237 8.66 -13.90 -3.14
C VAL A 237 9.19 -12.47 -3.15
N ASN A 238 10.40 -12.25 -2.63
CA ASN A 238 11.10 -10.96 -2.69
C ASN A 238 11.91 -10.76 -3.99
N SER A 239 11.87 -11.68 -4.97
CA SER A 239 12.59 -11.61 -6.25
C SER A 239 14.12 -11.70 -6.17
N PHE A 240 14.66 -12.41 -5.18
CA PHE A 240 16.10 -12.64 -4.98
C PHE A 240 16.52 -14.10 -5.10
N TYR A 241 15.61 -15.00 -5.50
CA TYR A 241 15.90 -16.40 -5.75
C TYR A 241 15.01 -16.91 -6.90
N ASP A 242 15.57 -17.68 -7.82
CA ASP A 242 14.89 -18.26 -8.99
C ASP A 242 15.01 -19.79 -9.06
N GLY A 243 15.78 -20.39 -8.14
CA GLY A 243 16.00 -21.82 -8.04
C GLY A 243 14.81 -22.61 -7.48
N ASP A 244 15.02 -23.92 -7.30
CA ASP A 244 13.99 -24.83 -6.81
C ASP A 244 13.97 -24.90 -5.28
N PHE A 245 12.79 -25.18 -4.71
CA PHE A 245 12.57 -25.24 -3.27
C PHE A 245 13.03 -26.57 -2.67
N THR A 246 14.32 -26.87 -2.80
CA THR A 246 14.93 -28.15 -2.43
C THR A 246 15.10 -28.34 -0.92
N GLY A 247 15.07 -27.25 -0.14
CA GLY A 247 15.48 -27.26 1.26
C GLY A 247 16.97 -27.52 1.46
N VAL A 248 17.80 -27.29 0.44
CA VAL A 248 19.27 -27.40 0.51
C VAL A 248 19.87 -26.01 0.34
N PHE A 249 20.79 -25.66 1.25
CA PHE A 249 21.47 -24.37 1.21
C PHE A 249 22.68 -24.52 0.30
N ASP A 250 22.47 -24.19 -0.98
CA ASP A 250 23.48 -24.23 -2.03
C ASP A 250 24.06 -22.83 -2.31
N ASP A 251 24.97 -22.77 -3.29
CA ASP A 251 25.62 -21.52 -3.71
C ASP A 251 24.63 -20.54 -4.34
N ASN A 252 23.58 -21.01 -5.04
CA ASN A 252 22.56 -20.13 -5.61
C ASN A 252 21.77 -19.41 -4.50
N LEU A 253 21.39 -20.14 -3.45
CA LEU A 253 20.75 -19.54 -2.28
C LEU A 253 21.66 -18.51 -1.60
N ALA A 254 22.94 -18.84 -1.43
CA ALA A 254 23.94 -17.95 -0.87
C ALA A 254 24.08 -16.64 -1.68
N GLU A 255 24.08 -16.72 -3.01
CA GLU A 255 24.08 -15.54 -3.88
C GLU A 255 22.82 -14.68 -3.73
N GLY A 256 21.65 -15.33 -3.65
CA GLY A 256 20.36 -14.65 -3.41
C GLY A 256 20.36 -13.87 -2.10
N ILE A 257 20.90 -14.46 -1.03
CA ILE A 257 21.06 -13.82 0.28
C ILE A 257 21.91 -12.56 0.18
N VAL A 258 23.07 -12.64 -0.47
CA VAL A 258 23.96 -11.47 -0.64
C VAL A 258 23.27 -10.37 -1.44
N LYS A 259 22.53 -10.72 -2.50
CA LYS A 259 21.77 -9.74 -3.31
C LYS A 259 20.69 -9.05 -2.48
N PHE A 260 19.91 -9.81 -1.71
CA PHE A 260 18.87 -9.27 -0.83
C PHE A 260 19.46 -8.38 0.26
N ARG A 261 20.54 -8.80 0.93
CA ARG A 261 21.22 -8.00 1.96
C ARG A 261 21.71 -6.66 1.42
N LYS A 262 22.34 -6.66 0.24
CA LYS A 262 22.76 -5.40 -0.44
C LYS A 262 21.58 -4.52 -0.81
N PHE A 263 20.48 -5.12 -1.27
CA PHE A 263 19.28 -4.39 -1.64
C PHE A 263 18.63 -3.73 -0.42
N MET A 264 18.48 -4.46 0.69
CA MET A 264 17.85 -4.00 1.94
C MET A 264 18.79 -3.28 2.92
N LYS A 265 20.06 -3.12 2.55
CA LYS A 265 21.13 -2.56 3.41
C LYS A 265 21.30 -3.26 4.75
N LEU A 266 21.17 -4.59 4.75
CA LEU A 266 21.35 -5.40 5.95
C LEU A 266 22.84 -5.73 6.15
N ASP A 267 23.42 -5.23 7.23
CA ASP A 267 24.82 -5.49 7.55
C ASP A 267 25.04 -6.87 8.19
N PRO A 268 26.17 -7.55 7.91
CA PRO A 268 27.13 -7.23 6.84
C PRO A 268 26.53 -7.53 5.46
N GLN A 269 26.50 -6.55 4.55
CA GLN A 269 25.87 -6.69 3.23
C GLN A 269 26.53 -7.74 2.32
N SER A 270 27.79 -8.11 2.59
CA SER A 270 28.51 -9.16 1.88
C SER A 270 28.34 -10.56 2.49
N SER A 271 27.66 -10.67 3.63
CA SER A 271 27.43 -11.96 4.28
C SER A 271 26.50 -12.83 3.44
N ASN A 272 26.84 -14.11 3.31
CA ASN A 272 25.98 -15.14 2.73
C ASN A 272 25.29 -16.00 3.80
N LEU A 273 25.37 -15.61 5.07
CA LEU A 273 24.71 -16.32 6.17
C LEU A 273 23.22 -15.95 6.20
N ALA A 274 22.39 -16.95 6.46
CA ALA A 274 20.99 -16.76 6.81
C ALA A 274 20.85 -16.70 8.32
N ASP A 275 21.00 -15.50 8.88
CA ASP A 275 20.81 -15.20 10.30
C ASP A 275 19.43 -14.59 10.57
N LYS A 276 19.15 -14.30 11.85
CA LYS A 276 17.92 -13.63 12.30
C LYS A 276 17.62 -12.36 11.50
N SER A 277 18.63 -11.54 11.23
CA SER A 277 18.47 -10.27 10.52
C SER A 277 17.94 -10.49 9.10
N LEU A 278 18.51 -11.46 8.38
CA LEU A 278 18.00 -11.87 7.07
C LEU A 278 16.58 -12.46 7.18
N ILE A 279 16.41 -13.51 8.00
CA ILE A 279 15.18 -14.32 8.01
C ILE A 279 13.98 -13.46 8.40
N LYS A 280 14.11 -12.59 9.39
CA LYS A 280 13.03 -11.70 9.81
C LYS A 280 12.70 -10.65 8.73
N SER A 281 13.70 -10.12 8.04
CA SER A 281 13.51 -9.16 6.94
C SER A 281 12.85 -9.77 5.70
N LEU A 282 12.92 -11.09 5.52
CA LEU A 282 12.19 -11.80 4.46
C LEU A 282 10.71 -11.98 4.79
N LEU A 283 10.36 -12.13 6.07
CA LEU A 283 9.04 -12.58 6.53
C LEU A 283 8.16 -11.49 7.15
N THR A 284 8.74 -10.36 7.53
CA THR A 284 8.04 -9.22 8.14
C THR A 284 8.51 -7.92 7.51
N SER A 285 7.61 -6.96 7.33
CA SER A 285 7.93 -5.67 6.69
C SER A 285 9.03 -4.93 7.44
N ASN A 286 8.89 -4.78 8.77
CA ASN A 286 9.86 -4.08 9.62
C ASN A 286 11.17 -4.85 9.89
N GLY A 287 11.26 -6.11 9.46
CA GLY A 287 12.45 -6.94 9.61
C GLY A 287 13.00 -6.99 11.04
N ASP A 288 14.33 -7.10 11.15
CA ASP A 288 15.00 -7.06 12.44
C ASP A 288 15.08 -5.64 13.00
N THR A 289 14.13 -5.32 13.88
CA THR A 289 14.03 -4.05 14.61
C THR A 289 15.21 -3.77 15.54
N GLU A 290 16.14 -4.71 15.72
CA GLU A 290 17.41 -4.50 16.43
C GLU A 290 18.57 -4.09 15.48
N ARG A 291 18.32 -3.98 14.17
CA ARG A 291 19.34 -3.59 13.19
C ARG A 291 19.72 -2.12 13.34
N ASP A 292 20.99 -1.81 13.07
CA ASP A 292 21.49 -0.44 13.05
C ASP A 292 21.10 0.28 11.75
N SER A 293 21.02 1.61 11.80
CA SER A 293 20.79 2.45 10.64
C SER A 293 21.29 3.88 10.85
N ILE A 294 21.44 4.62 9.75
CA ILE A 294 22.04 5.96 9.77
C ILE A 294 21.02 7.10 9.70
N ALA A 295 19.73 6.78 9.63
CA ALA A 295 18.66 7.76 9.48
C ALA A 295 17.58 7.60 10.56
N ALA A 296 16.91 8.70 10.86
CA ALA A 296 15.73 8.73 11.71
C ALA A 296 14.74 9.75 11.14
N ASP A 297 13.48 9.71 11.57
CA ASP A 297 12.57 10.85 11.44
C ASP A 297 11.90 11.14 12.77
N THR A 298 11.42 12.37 12.93
CA THR A 298 10.73 12.77 14.16
C THR A 298 9.79 13.93 13.89
N SER A 299 8.70 13.98 14.65
CA SER A 299 7.78 15.10 14.66
C SER A 299 8.28 16.29 15.50
N ALA A 300 9.24 16.07 16.42
CA ALA A 300 9.74 17.12 17.29
C ALA A 300 10.64 18.11 16.55
N GLN A 301 10.46 19.41 16.81
CA GLN A 301 11.48 20.42 16.48
C GLN A 301 12.73 20.18 17.32
N LEU A 302 13.87 20.01 16.65
CA LEU A 302 15.12 19.60 17.29
C LEU A 302 15.83 20.76 17.97
N THR A 303 16.21 20.56 19.23
CA THR A 303 17.13 21.45 19.97
C THR A 303 18.59 21.08 19.70
N GLU A 304 19.53 21.93 20.13
CA GLU A 304 20.97 21.61 20.07
C GLU A 304 21.31 20.31 20.81
N HIS A 305 20.61 20.02 21.93
CA HIS A 305 20.81 18.78 22.66
C HIS A 305 20.33 17.56 21.87
N ASP A 306 19.19 17.68 21.18
CA ASP A 306 18.63 16.60 20.36
C ASP A 306 19.52 16.30 19.15
N VAL A 307 20.04 17.33 18.48
CA VAL A 307 21.01 17.17 17.38
C VAL A 307 22.30 16.50 17.86
N TYR A 308 22.79 16.88 19.06
CA TYR A 308 23.92 16.19 19.69
C TYR A 308 23.61 14.70 19.94
N LEU A 309 22.42 14.37 20.43
CA LEU A 309 22.02 12.98 20.66
C LEU A 309 21.96 12.20 19.35
N LEU A 310 21.32 12.74 18.31
CA LEU A 310 21.28 12.09 16.99
C LEU A 310 22.68 11.72 16.50
N LYS A 311 23.61 12.68 16.53
CA LYS A 311 25.00 12.45 16.13
C LYS A 311 25.73 11.44 17.02
N LYS A 312 25.53 11.51 18.34
CA LYS A 312 26.14 10.58 19.31
C LYS A 312 25.71 9.14 19.06
N TYR A 313 24.45 8.93 18.66
CA TYR A 313 23.89 7.62 18.33
C TYR A 313 24.14 7.19 16.87
N GLY A 314 24.90 7.96 16.10
CA GLY A 314 25.34 7.57 14.76
C GLY A 314 24.43 8.01 13.61
N PHE A 315 23.37 8.76 13.89
CA PHE A 315 22.50 9.29 12.85
C PHE A 315 23.19 10.40 12.06
N SER A 316 23.12 10.30 10.73
CA SER A 316 23.70 11.26 9.78
C SER A 316 22.66 11.85 8.83
N VAL A 317 21.42 11.36 8.89
CA VAL A 317 20.27 11.85 8.12
C VAL A 317 19.05 11.92 9.04
N VAL A 318 18.25 12.98 8.93
CA VAL A 318 16.99 13.12 9.67
C VAL A 318 15.84 13.58 8.77
N GLY A 319 14.70 12.89 8.87
CA GLY A 319 13.45 13.26 8.24
C GLY A 319 12.73 14.31 9.06
N ARG A 320 12.38 15.44 8.44
CA ARG A 320 11.70 16.55 9.12
C ARG A 320 10.56 17.10 8.29
N TYR A 321 9.51 17.54 9.00
CA TYR A 321 8.25 17.94 8.38
C TYR A 321 8.32 19.39 7.91
N LEU A 322 7.82 19.68 6.72
CA LEU A 322 7.80 21.03 6.15
C LEU A 322 6.79 21.94 6.85
N THR A 323 5.69 21.37 7.33
CA THR A 323 4.51 22.09 7.82
C THR A 323 3.88 21.39 9.04
N GLY A 324 2.87 22.04 9.61
CA GLY A 324 1.96 21.42 10.55
C GLY A 324 2.40 21.37 12.01
N SER A 325 1.56 20.72 12.80
CA SER A 325 1.67 20.58 14.25
C SER A 325 1.14 19.20 14.67
N VAL A 326 1.65 18.67 15.78
CA VAL A 326 1.17 17.41 16.38
C VAL A 326 0.47 17.66 17.72
N GLY A 327 -0.38 16.72 18.14
CA GLY A 327 -1.16 16.82 19.36
C GLY A 327 -2.34 17.80 19.27
N VAL A 328 -3.15 17.84 20.33
CA VAL A 328 -4.36 18.66 20.42
C VAL A 328 -4.41 19.44 21.73
N GLY A 329 -5.14 20.56 21.74
CA GLY A 329 -5.33 21.38 22.94
C GLY A 329 -4.00 21.85 23.54
N SER A 330 -3.83 21.65 24.86
CA SER A 330 -2.61 22.02 25.59
C SER A 330 -1.36 21.22 25.19
N ASN A 331 -1.53 20.10 24.50
CA ASN A 331 -0.43 19.24 24.05
C ASN A 331 -0.04 19.51 22.59
N LYS A 332 -0.68 20.49 21.94
CA LYS A 332 -0.34 20.88 20.57
C LYS A 332 1.08 21.45 20.52
N LYS A 333 1.91 20.91 19.64
CA LYS A 333 3.30 21.33 19.43
C LYS A 333 3.58 21.48 17.94
N ASP A 334 4.46 22.41 17.60
CA ASP A 334 4.88 22.63 16.23
C ASP A 334 5.71 21.43 15.73
N LYS A 335 5.38 20.96 14.52
CA LYS A 335 6.02 19.83 13.85
C LYS A 335 6.99 20.30 12.78
N ASN A 336 6.68 21.46 12.19
CA ASN A 336 7.35 22.02 11.05
C ASN A 336 8.82 22.38 11.34
N LEU A 337 9.65 22.21 10.33
CA LEU A 337 11.06 22.61 10.31
C LEU A 337 11.17 24.15 10.31
N THR A 338 12.24 24.66 10.90
CA THR A 338 12.57 26.10 10.91
C THR A 338 13.97 26.35 10.35
N THR A 339 14.26 27.59 9.93
CA THR A 339 15.59 27.99 9.45
C THR A 339 16.65 27.85 10.55
N GLU A 340 16.31 28.19 11.79
CA GLU A 340 17.18 28.00 12.95
C GLU A 340 17.51 26.51 13.16
N GLU A 341 16.49 25.64 13.10
CA GLU A 341 16.66 24.19 13.21
C GLU A 341 17.51 23.61 12.08
N ILE A 342 17.29 24.03 10.83
CA ILE A 342 18.13 23.63 9.67
C ILE A 342 19.60 23.94 9.93
N ASN A 343 19.90 25.15 10.42
CA ASN A 343 21.27 25.57 10.71
C ASN A 343 21.89 24.73 11.83
N LEU A 344 21.13 24.38 12.87
CA LEU A 344 21.61 23.51 13.95
C LEU A 344 21.96 22.11 13.44
N ILE A 345 21.05 21.48 12.68
CA ILE A 345 21.21 20.13 12.15
C ILE A 345 22.41 20.05 11.19
N THR A 346 22.45 20.95 10.20
CA THR A 346 23.46 20.93 9.14
C THR A 346 24.85 21.33 9.61
N LYS A 347 24.97 22.22 10.60
CA LYS A 347 26.25 22.57 11.24
C LYS A 347 26.94 21.35 11.85
N GLU A 348 26.17 20.40 12.39
CA GLU A 348 26.70 19.16 12.95
C GLU A 348 26.98 18.08 11.90
N GLY A 349 26.70 18.35 10.63
CA GLY A 349 26.93 17.46 9.49
C GLY A 349 25.79 16.48 9.21
N ILE A 350 24.66 16.63 9.88
CA ILE A 350 23.46 15.82 9.64
C ILE A 350 22.70 16.40 8.43
N LYS A 351 22.22 15.53 7.55
CA LYS A 351 21.44 15.90 6.37
C LYS A 351 19.93 15.80 6.63
N ILE A 352 19.12 16.52 5.86
CA ILE A 352 17.66 16.57 6.05
C ILE A 352 16.95 16.07 4.80
N PHE A 353 15.95 15.19 4.95
CA PHE A 353 14.97 14.94 3.89
C PHE A 353 13.58 15.47 4.31
N PRO A 354 12.90 16.24 3.44
CA PRO A 354 11.64 16.89 3.80
C PRO A 354 10.42 15.97 3.65
N ILE A 355 9.55 15.99 4.66
CA ILE A 355 8.29 15.24 4.71
C ILE A 355 7.12 16.25 4.71
N TYR A 356 6.04 15.95 3.99
CA TYR A 356 4.78 16.68 4.06
C TYR A 356 3.66 15.80 4.61
N GLN A 357 3.04 16.25 5.72
CA GLN A 357 1.90 15.58 6.36
C GLN A 357 1.08 16.57 7.21
N ASP A 358 0.13 17.25 6.59
CA ASP A 358 -0.90 18.06 7.28
C ASP A 358 -2.23 17.28 7.45
N GLY A 359 -2.26 16.04 6.96
CA GLY A 359 -3.42 15.17 6.81
C GLY A 359 -2.98 13.73 6.59
N GLY A 360 -3.82 12.94 5.90
CA GLY A 360 -3.44 11.64 5.37
C GLY A 360 -3.59 10.44 6.32
N TRP A 361 -4.37 10.58 7.39
CA TRP A 361 -4.76 9.50 8.32
C TRP A 361 -6.15 8.90 8.03
N ASP A 362 -6.80 9.34 6.94
CA ASP A 362 -8.12 8.88 6.52
C ASP A 362 -8.19 8.84 4.97
N GLU A 363 -8.92 7.88 4.43
CA GLU A 363 -8.97 7.61 2.99
C GLU A 363 -9.60 8.75 2.18
N ASP A 364 -10.64 9.42 2.73
CA ASP A 364 -11.37 10.49 2.03
C ASP A 364 -10.49 11.74 1.80
N TYR A 365 -9.35 11.83 2.49
CA TYR A 365 -8.35 12.87 2.28
C TYR A 365 -7.74 12.82 0.87
N PHE A 366 -7.57 11.63 0.31
CA PHE A 366 -6.76 11.43 -0.91
C PHE A 366 -7.57 11.70 -2.19
N THR A 367 -7.84 12.98 -2.44
CA THR A 367 -8.46 13.48 -3.67
C THR A 367 -7.45 14.21 -4.57
N TYR A 368 -7.78 14.35 -5.86
CA TYR A 368 -6.95 15.11 -6.81
C TYR A 368 -6.78 16.57 -6.34
N GLU A 369 -7.88 17.19 -5.94
CA GLU A 369 -7.94 18.58 -5.50
C GLU A 369 -7.13 18.80 -4.23
N GLN A 370 -7.22 17.86 -3.27
CA GLN A 370 -6.37 17.89 -2.07
C GLN A 370 -4.89 17.79 -2.43
N GLY A 371 -4.51 16.91 -3.36
CA GLY A 371 -3.13 16.77 -3.83
C GLY A 371 -2.57 18.05 -4.44
N VAL A 372 -3.39 18.80 -5.19
CA VAL A 372 -3.00 20.12 -5.72
C VAL A 372 -2.76 21.14 -4.60
N MET A 373 -3.62 21.17 -3.57
CA MET A 373 -3.47 22.09 -2.44
C MET A 373 -2.22 21.76 -1.61
N ASP A 374 -2.02 20.48 -1.33
CA ASP A 374 -0.91 20.00 -0.52
C ASP A 374 0.44 20.22 -1.19
N ALA A 375 0.52 19.95 -2.49
CA ALA A 375 1.74 20.21 -3.24
C ALA A 375 2.11 21.70 -3.26
N LYS A 376 1.12 22.60 -3.38
CA LYS A 376 1.38 24.04 -3.30
C LYS A 376 1.92 24.46 -1.94
N LYS A 377 1.34 23.95 -0.85
CA LYS A 377 1.81 24.21 0.52
C LYS A 377 3.22 23.68 0.74
N ALA A 378 3.45 22.41 0.42
CA ALA A 378 4.75 21.76 0.55
C ALA A 378 5.83 22.50 -0.24
N LYS A 379 5.53 22.87 -1.48
CA LYS A 379 6.43 23.63 -2.35
C LYS A 379 6.76 25.02 -1.78
N SER A 380 5.75 25.76 -1.30
CA SER A 380 5.98 27.07 -0.68
C SER A 380 6.87 26.97 0.54
N ALA A 381 6.55 26.05 1.46
CA ALA A 381 7.33 25.83 2.67
C ALA A 381 8.77 25.41 2.35
N ALA A 382 8.96 24.52 1.38
CA ALA A 382 10.29 24.08 0.97
C ALA A 382 11.13 25.23 0.36
N LEU A 383 10.51 26.09 -0.46
CA LEU A 383 11.17 27.27 -1.01
C LEU A 383 11.56 28.27 0.08
N GLU A 384 10.65 28.56 1.02
CA GLU A 384 10.89 29.48 2.14
C GLU A 384 12.01 29.00 3.07
N LEU A 385 12.09 27.69 3.28
CA LEU A 385 13.17 27.04 4.05
C LEU A 385 14.47 26.91 3.26
N GLY A 386 14.49 27.29 1.98
CA GLY A 386 15.68 27.28 1.14
C GLY A 386 16.09 25.90 0.65
N PHE A 387 15.17 24.93 0.52
CA PHE A 387 15.50 23.65 -0.09
C PHE A 387 15.86 23.85 -1.58
N PRO A 388 17.01 23.31 -2.04
CA PRO A 388 17.49 23.52 -3.39
C PRO A 388 16.59 22.88 -4.45
N LYS A 389 16.65 23.41 -5.68
CA LYS A 389 15.94 22.83 -6.82
C LYS A 389 16.23 21.34 -6.97
N GLY A 390 15.18 20.55 -7.21
CA GLY A 390 15.26 19.11 -7.39
C GLY A 390 15.33 18.30 -6.10
N THR A 391 15.18 18.92 -4.92
CA THR A 391 14.94 18.18 -3.67
C THR A 391 13.74 17.24 -3.80
N ASN A 392 13.87 16.04 -3.23
CA ASN A 392 12.80 15.05 -3.15
C ASN A 392 11.93 15.34 -1.92
N ILE A 393 10.62 15.50 -2.11
CA ILE A 393 9.67 15.76 -1.01
C ILE A 393 8.74 14.56 -0.86
N TYR A 394 8.68 14.00 0.35
CA TYR A 394 7.91 12.80 0.67
C TYR A 394 6.52 13.18 1.19
N PHE A 395 5.49 12.91 0.39
CA PHE A 395 4.09 13.14 0.76
C PHE A 395 3.52 11.90 1.47
N ALA A 396 3.01 12.09 2.68
CA ALA A 396 2.58 10.98 3.52
C ALA A 396 1.17 10.45 3.18
N VAL A 397 1.08 9.13 3.11
CA VAL A 397 -0.14 8.31 3.14
C VAL A 397 -0.04 7.43 4.36
N ASP A 398 -0.55 7.93 5.49
CA ASP A 398 -0.36 7.35 6.83
C ASP A 398 -1.64 6.63 7.31
N VAL A 399 -2.17 5.77 6.44
CA VAL A 399 -3.38 4.98 6.68
C VAL A 399 -3.33 3.70 5.85
N ASP A 400 -3.94 2.63 6.35
CA ASP A 400 -4.01 1.34 5.68
C ASP A 400 -5.09 1.35 4.59
N ILE A 401 -4.69 1.60 3.34
CA ILE A 401 -5.59 1.59 2.17
C ILE A 401 -5.53 0.23 1.49
N GLN A 402 -6.70 -0.36 1.26
CA GLN A 402 -6.81 -1.65 0.59
C GLN A 402 -6.47 -1.52 -0.90
N ASP A 403 -5.83 -2.56 -1.46
CA ASP A 403 -5.36 -2.61 -2.85
C ASP A 403 -6.38 -2.08 -3.88
N GLY A 404 -7.65 -2.49 -3.74
CA GLY A 404 -8.73 -2.11 -4.65
C GLY A 404 -9.06 -0.61 -4.68
N ASP A 405 -8.74 0.12 -3.61
CA ASP A 405 -9.08 1.53 -3.44
C ASP A 405 -7.90 2.47 -3.74
N ILE A 406 -6.65 1.98 -3.76
CA ILE A 406 -5.44 2.79 -3.96
C ILE A 406 -5.49 3.61 -5.25
N ASN A 407 -5.98 3.02 -6.35
CA ASN A 407 -6.00 3.69 -7.66
C ASN A 407 -7.02 4.85 -7.74
N SER A 408 -8.19 4.70 -7.11
CA SER A 408 -9.26 5.71 -7.14
C SER A 408 -9.00 6.87 -6.16
N THR A 409 -8.16 6.63 -5.14
CA THR A 409 -7.82 7.56 -4.06
C THR A 409 -6.37 8.07 -4.19
N VAL A 410 -5.39 7.33 -3.66
CA VAL A 410 -3.98 7.74 -3.55
C VAL A 410 -3.34 8.08 -4.88
N VAL A 411 -3.50 7.23 -5.92
CA VAL A 411 -2.93 7.52 -7.24
C VAL A 411 -3.52 8.80 -7.82
N ARG A 412 -4.82 9.04 -7.61
CA ARG A 412 -5.49 10.27 -8.02
C ARG A 412 -4.97 11.49 -7.25
N TYR A 413 -4.69 11.37 -5.96
CA TYR A 413 -4.06 12.39 -5.13
C TYR A 413 -2.64 12.72 -5.61
N PHE A 414 -1.80 11.71 -5.86
CA PHE A 414 -0.42 11.90 -6.35
C PHE A 414 -0.36 12.49 -7.75
N LYS A 415 -1.34 12.21 -8.61
CA LYS A 415 -1.50 12.92 -9.89
C LYS A 415 -1.68 14.43 -9.70
N GLY A 416 -2.48 14.81 -8.70
CA GLY A 416 -2.68 16.21 -8.32
C GLY A 416 -1.39 16.88 -7.83
N ILE A 417 -0.64 16.16 -6.99
CA ILE A 417 0.66 16.61 -6.48
C ILE A 417 1.64 16.84 -7.63
N ASN A 418 1.87 15.82 -8.44
CA ASN A 418 2.91 15.81 -9.47
C ASN A 418 2.78 17.01 -10.44
N ASN A 419 1.55 17.40 -10.77
CA ASN A 419 1.24 18.56 -11.62
C ASN A 419 1.71 19.91 -11.07
N GLN A 420 1.99 20.04 -9.77
CA GLN A 420 2.43 21.28 -9.13
C GLN A 420 3.93 21.29 -8.81
N MET A 421 4.61 20.15 -8.95
CA MET A 421 5.91 19.92 -8.34
C MET A 421 7.11 20.19 -9.25
N SER A 422 6.99 20.94 -10.35
CA SER A 422 8.06 21.12 -11.36
C SER A 422 9.43 21.63 -10.86
N PHE A 423 9.53 22.20 -9.65
CA PHE A 423 10.78 22.65 -9.02
C PHE A 423 11.46 21.59 -8.16
N TYR A 424 10.68 20.63 -7.64
CA TYR A 424 11.09 19.57 -6.73
C TYR A 424 10.75 18.20 -7.34
N ASN A 425 11.07 17.11 -6.67
CA ASN A 425 10.58 15.78 -7.06
C ASN A 425 9.48 15.34 -6.10
N THR A 426 8.44 14.73 -6.65
CA THR A 426 7.39 14.08 -5.84
C THR A 426 7.90 12.70 -5.38
N CYS A 427 7.82 12.43 -4.09
CA CYS A 427 8.09 11.13 -3.48
C CYS A 427 6.94 10.73 -2.55
N VAL A 428 6.80 9.44 -2.29
CA VAL A 428 5.71 8.89 -1.48
C VAL A 428 6.24 8.40 -0.14
N TYR A 429 5.54 8.73 0.94
CA TYR A 429 5.59 7.95 2.18
C TYR A 429 4.32 7.11 2.33
N GLY A 430 4.47 5.83 2.65
CA GLY A 430 3.33 4.94 2.87
C GLY A 430 3.73 3.46 2.81
N THR A 431 2.72 2.59 2.83
CA THR A 431 2.93 1.14 2.76
C THR A 431 3.61 0.71 1.47
N ARG A 432 4.22 -0.48 1.46
CA ARG A 432 4.85 -1.04 0.26
C ARG A 432 3.90 -1.04 -0.94
N ASN A 433 2.65 -1.47 -0.75
CA ASN A 433 1.67 -1.52 -1.82
C ASN A 433 1.32 -0.13 -2.37
N VAL A 434 1.04 0.83 -1.47
CA VAL A 434 0.81 2.23 -1.87
C VAL A 434 1.98 2.77 -2.68
N ALA A 435 3.20 2.57 -2.20
CA ALA A 435 4.40 3.02 -2.89
C ALA A 435 4.53 2.39 -4.29
N LEU A 436 4.35 1.08 -4.41
CA LEU A 436 4.37 0.36 -5.70
C LEU A 436 3.36 0.95 -6.69
N HIS A 437 2.10 1.18 -6.26
CA HIS A 437 1.08 1.76 -7.13
C HIS A 437 1.44 3.16 -7.61
N VAL A 438 1.87 4.04 -6.72
CA VAL A 438 2.19 5.44 -7.08
C VAL A 438 3.42 5.50 -8.01
N ILE A 439 4.43 4.68 -7.75
CA ILE A 439 5.64 4.58 -8.57
C ILE A 439 5.32 4.01 -9.96
N ASN A 440 4.51 2.94 -10.05
CA ASN A 440 4.14 2.32 -11.32
C ASN A 440 3.29 3.24 -12.23
N HIS A 441 2.68 4.29 -11.66
CA HIS A 441 1.99 5.35 -12.40
C HIS A 441 2.91 6.55 -12.75
N ASP A 442 4.21 6.45 -12.49
CA ASP A 442 5.20 7.51 -12.69
C ASP A 442 4.92 8.82 -11.90
N TYR A 443 4.16 8.73 -10.80
CA TYR A 443 3.81 9.92 -10.00
C TYR A 443 4.73 10.16 -8.80
N ALA A 444 5.53 9.18 -8.40
CA ALA A 444 6.57 9.33 -7.38
C ALA A 444 7.92 8.78 -7.88
N LYS A 445 9.00 9.50 -7.55
CA LYS A 445 10.37 9.12 -7.92
C LYS A 445 10.98 8.09 -6.97
N TYR A 446 10.75 8.26 -5.66
CA TYR A 446 11.27 7.39 -4.60
C TYR A 446 10.20 7.14 -3.53
N ALA A 447 10.43 6.09 -2.73
CA ALA A 447 9.58 5.72 -1.61
C ALA A 447 10.31 5.85 -0.27
N PHE A 448 9.65 6.49 0.69
CA PHE A 448 9.91 6.35 2.12
C PHE A 448 8.89 5.36 2.68
N VAL A 449 9.30 4.13 2.97
CA VAL A 449 8.36 3.04 3.23
C VAL A 449 8.01 2.95 4.71
N SER A 450 6.72 2.83 5.02
CA SER A 450 6.19 2.75 6.39
C SER A 450 6.19 1.30 6.92
N ASP A 451 7.32 0.60 6.84
CA ASP A 451 7.41 -0.84 7.15
C ASP A 451 7.16 -1.17 8.64
N MET A 452 7.35 -0.20 9.53
CA MET A 452 7.04 -0.27 10.96
C MET A 452 5.57 -0.63 11.22
N SER A 453 4.65 -0.17 10.38
CA SER A 453 3.22 -0.52 10.38
C SER A 453 3.00 -1.93 9.84
N SER A 454 3.60 -2.92 10.47
CA SER A 454 3.64 -4.32 10.02
C SER A 454 2.29 -5.04 10.02
N GLY A 455 1.27 -4.45 10.67
CA GLY A 455 -0.11 -4.94 10.62
C GLY A 455 -0.95 -4.40 9.45
N TYR A 456 -0.46 -3.36 8.75
CA TYR A 456 -1.20 -2.77 7.62
C TYR A 456 -1.23 -3.74 6.45
N SER A 457 -2.38 -3.85 5.80
CA SER A 457 -2.61 -4.69 4.63
C SER A 457 -1.60 -4.44 3.52
N GLY A 458 -1.28 -3.18 3.24
CA GLY A 458 -0.30 -2.81 2.20
C GLY A 458 1.16 -3.18 2.51
N ASN A 459 1.47 -3.67 3.71
CA ASN A 459 2.79 -4.17 4.10
C ASN A 459 2.84 -5.69 4.23
N LEU A 460 1.70 -6.38 4.11
CA LEU A 460 1.60 -7.82 4.25
C LEU A 460 1.64 -8.46 2.86
N ALA A 461 2.71 -9.21 2.60
CA ALA A 461 2.94 -9.93 1.34
C ALA A 461 3.26 -9.06 0.10
N PHE A 462 3.65 -7.80 0.29
CA PHE A 462 4.16 -6.95 -0.80
C PHE A 462 5.69 -6.83 -0.74
N PRO A 463 6.39 -6.93 -1.89
CA PRO A 463 7.83 -6.73 -1.94
C PRO A 463 8.18 -5.26 -1.70
N MET A 464 9.37 -5.01 -1.17
CA MET A 464 9.91 -3.65 -1.04
C MET A 464 10.05 -3.00 -2.44
N PRO A 465 9.54 -1.77 -2.67
CA PRO A 465 9.71 -1.06 -3.94
C PRO A 465 11.18 -0.94 -4.32
N LYS A 466 11.54 -1.12 -5.59
CA LYS A 466 12.94 -0.99 -6.02
C LYS A 466 13.45 0.42 -5.78
N GLU A 467 12.57 1.42 -5.82
CA GLU A 467 12.78 2.86 -5.68
C GLU A 467 12.84 3.33 -4.21
N TRP A 468 12.81 2.42 -3.23
CA TRP A 468 12.92 2.80 -1.83
C TRP A 468 14.22 3.59 -1.55
N SER A 469 14.08 4.75 -0.91
CA SER A 469 15.18 5.61 -0.46
C SER A 469 15.34 5.55 1.05
N PHE A 470 14.20 5.45 1.74
CA PHE A 470 14.08 5.38 3.19
C PHE A 470 13.10 4.29 3.58
N ASP A 471 13.30 3.66 4.73
CA ASP A 471 12.49 2.55 5.25
C ASP A 471 12.37 2.70 6.78
N GLN A 472 11.18 3.08 7.26
CA GLN A 472 10.86 3.26 8.67
C GLN A 472 10.52 1.91 9.29
N PHE A 473 11.21 1.49 10.36
CA PHE A 473 11.05 0.13 10.87
C PHE A 473 10.88 -0.03 12.39
N VAL A 474 11.24 0.96 13.21
CA VAL A 474 11.05 0.88 14.67
C VAL A 474 11.01 2.25 15.32
N GLU A 475 10.16 2.43 16.32
CA GLU A 475 10.06 3.64 17.15
C GLU A 475 10.71 3.42 18.52
N TYR A 476 11.45 4.41 19.01
CA TYR A 476 11.93 4.47 20.39
C TYR A 476 12.45 5.88 20.75
N SER A 477 12.75 6.10 22.03
CA SER A 477 13.29 7.39 22.50
C SER A 477 14.81 7.36 22.68
N ILE A 478 15.49 8.42 22.22
CA ILE A 478 16.86 8.74 22.63
C ILE A 478 16.83 9.90 23.63
N GLY A 479 17.05 9.60 24.92
CA GLY A 479 16.78 10.59 25.97
C GLY A 479 15.29 10.90 26.06
N ASN A 480 14.91 12.15 25.81
CA ASN A 480 13.49 12.59 25.77
C ASN A 480 12.99 12.84 24.33
N LEU A 481 13.79 12.51 23.31
CA LEU A 481 13.43 12.65 21.91
C LEU A 481 12.88 11.33 21.40
N ASP A 482 11.60 11.29 21.08
CA ASP A 482 10.99 10.17 20.36
C ASP A 482 11.40 10.25 18.89
N ILE A 483 11.90 9.13 18.37
CA ILE A 483 12.30 8.98 16.97
C ILE A 483 11.69 7.72 16.39
N ASP A 484 11.44 7.79 15.09
CA ASP A 484 11.32 6.61 14.26
C ASP A 484 12.67 6.36 13.60
N GLN A 485 13.23 5.17 13.79
CA GLN A 485 14.48 4.78 13.14
C GLN A 485 14.22 4.31 11.71
N VAL A 486 15.05 4.84 10.80
CA VAL A 486 14.90 4.75 9.35
C VAL A 486 16.17 4.17 8.73
N ALA A 487 16.03 3.17 7.86
CA ALA A 487 17.12 2.70 7.00
C ALA A 487 17.21 3.58 5.74
N SER A 488 18.42 3.79 5.21
CA SER A 488 18.62 4.54 3.97
C SER A 488 19.26 3.65 2.90
N SER A 489 18.66 3.60 1.71
CA SER A 489 19.23 2.87 0.57
C SER A 489 20.38 3.63 -0.10
N GLY A 490 20.52 4.92 0.18
CA GLY A 490 21.45 5.84 -0.47
C GLY A 490 20.99 6.37 -1.83
N LYS A 491 19.75 6.05 -2.28
CA LYS A 491 19.18 6.62 -3.52
C LYS A 491 18.85 8.10 -3.40
N ASP A 492 18.43 8.52 -2.22
CA ASP A 492 18.30 9.92 -1.85
C ASP A 492 19.48 10.28 -0.95
N GLU A 493 20.27 11.26 -1.37
CA GLU A 493 21.43 11.72 -0.60
C GLU A 493 21.05 12.66 0.55
N ALA A 494 19.77 13.03 0.66
CA ALA A 494 19.25 14.08 1.54
C ALA A 494 19.96 15.44 1.31
N VAL A 495 19.51 16.48 2.01
CA VAL A 495 19.95 17.86 1.80
C VAL A 495 20.90 18.29 2.91
N SER A 496 22.08 18.77 2.53
CA SER A 496 23.08 19.34 3.45
C SER A 496 23.39 20.81 3.18
N LYS A 497 22.86 21.36 2.07
CA LYS A 497 23.08 22.73 1.64
C LYS A 497 21.74 23.36 1.31
N PHE A 498 21.51 24.53 1.90
CA PHE A 498 20.29 25.30 1.79
C PHE A 498 20.61 26.66 1.16
N GLY A 499 19.63 27.21 0.47
CA GLY A 499 19.73 28.44 -0.29
C GLY A 499 19.20 28.23 -1.71
N ILE A 500 18.31 29.13 -2.11
CA ILE A 500 17.82 29.28 -3.48
C ILE A 500 18.12 30.70 -3.94
N THR A 501 18.39 30.88 -5.23
CA THR A 501 18.59 32.21 -5.79
C THR A 501 17.26 32.96 -5.88
N GLU A 502 17.30 34.30 -5.83
CA GLU A 502 16.10 35.12 -6.03
C GLU A 502 15.45 34.85 -7.40
N GLU A 503 16.26 34.56 -8.42
CA GLU A 503 15.79 34.19 -9.77
C GLU A 503 15.01 32.86 -9.76
N GLU A 504 15.50 31.85 -9.03
CA GLU A 504 14.82 30.56 -8.90
C GLU A 504 13.48 30.69 -8.18
N TYR A 505 13.45 31.42 -7.06
CA TYR A 505 12.22 31.69 -6.32
C TYR A 505 11.20 32.46 -7.18
N ALA A 506 11.65 33.53 -7.83
CA ALA A 506 10.82 34.36 -8.70
C ALA A 506 10.29 33.56 -9.91
N THR A 507 11.12 32.73 -10.55
CA THR A 507 10.72 31.93 -11.71
C THR A 507 9.66 30.90 -11.35
N ASP A 508 9.79 30.23 -10.19
CA ASP A 508 8.79 29.27 -9.74
C ASP A 508 7.48 29.94 -9.35
N TRP A 509 7.56 31.04 -8.60
CA TRP A 509 6.39 31.82 -8.22
C TRP A 509 5.61 32.32 -9.44
N ALA A 510 6.32 32.82 -10.47
CA ALA A 510 5.71 33.23 -11.74
C ALA A 510 4.99 32.05 -12.43
N ALA A 511 5.59 30.86 -12.45
CA ALA A 511 4.97 29.66 -13.03
C ALA A 511 3.70 29.24 -12.27
N ASN A 512 3.71 29.30 -10.93
CA ASN A 512 2.53 28.98 -10.11
C ASN A 512 1.38 29.97 -10.36
N ILE A 513 1.67 31.26 -10.50
CA ILE A 513 0.66 32.26 -10.84
C ILE A 513 0.08 32.02 -12.24
N CYS A 514 0.92 31.72 -13.24
CA CYS A 514 0.43 31.35 -14.58
C CYS A 514 -0.54 30.16 -14.55
N ASN A 515 -0.32 29.19 -13.65
CA ASN A 515 -1.22 28.04 -13.49
C ASN A 515 -2.53 28.38 -12.78
N ILE A 516 -2.53 29.34 -11.85
CA ILE A 516 -3.78 29.88 -11.25
C ILE A 516 -4.62 30.59 -12.31
N PHE A 517 -3.99 31.26 -13.26
CA PHE A 517 -4.65 31.97 -14.37
C PHE A 517 -4.69 31.20 -15.69
N ALA A 518 -4.36 29.90 -15.67
CA ALA A 518 -4.51 29.00 -16.79
C ALA A 518 -5.95 29.10 -17.35
N PRO A 519 -6.16 29.00 -18.66
CA PRO A 519 -7.37 29.49 -19.30
C PRO A 519 -8.63 28.86 -18.73
N PHE A 520 -9.33 29.62 -17.88
CA PHE A 520 -10.62 29.23 -17.32
C PHE A 520 -11.69 29.48 -18.39
N LYS A 521 -12.45 28.43 -18.72
CA LYS A 521 -13.55 28.49 -19.69
C LYS A 521 -14.85 28.14 -18.98
N TYR A 522 -15.70 29.14 -18.74
CA TYR A 522 -17.04 28.95 -18.18
C TYR A 522 -18.07 29.63 -19.10
N GLY A 523 -18.84 28.82 -19.82
CA GLY A 523 -19.75 29.32 -20.87
C GLY A 523 -19.00 30.08 -21.98
N ASN A 524 -19.44 31.30 -22.28
CA ASN A 524 -18.82 32.20 -23.28
C ASN A 524 -17.70 33.09 -22.68
N VAL A 525 -17.28 32.84 -21.44
CA VAL A 525 -16.19 33.59 -20.80
C VAL A 525 -14.90 32.78 -20.91
N SER A 526 -13.88 33.37 -21.52
CA SER A 526 -12.53 32.82 -21.61
C SER A 526 -11.54 33.79 -20.97
N LEU A 527 -10.92 33.40 -19.85
CA LEU A 527 -9.73 34.10 -19.38
C LEU A 527 -8.50 33.53 -20.10
N SER A 528 -7.58 34.40 -20.50
CA SER A 528 -6.29 34.01 -21.10
C SER A 528 -5.21 34.90 -20.51
N SER A 529 -4.38 34.37 -19.62
CA SER A 529 -3.20 35.09 -19.14
C SER A 529 -2.05 34.98 -20.14
N ASP A 530 -1.70 36.09 -20.80
CA ASP A 530 -0.41 36.24 -21.47
C ASP A 530 0.57 36.87 -20.47
N VAL A 531 1.37 36.04 -19.78
CA VAL A 531 2.52 36.53 -19.02
C VAL A 531 3.70 36.63 -19.99
N SER A 532 3.93 37.82 -20.53
CA SER A 532 5.18 38.12 -21.24
C SER A 532 6.33 38.17 -20.23
N LYS A 533 7.21 37.16 -20.23
CA LYS A 533 8.49 37.18 -19.52
C LYS A 533 9.37 38.28 -20.11
N ASP A 534 9.30 39.50 -19.59
CA ASP A 534 10.40 40.46 -19.67
C ASP A 534 11.14 40.45 -18.34
N LEU A 535 12.00 39.43 -18.15
CA LEU A 535 12.97 39.39 -17.05
C LEU A 535 14.09 40.38 -17.41
N GLN A 536 14.07 41.59 -16.84
CA GLN A 536 15.22 42.50 -16.87
C GLN A 536 15.99 42.38 -15.56
N LEU A 537 17.20 41.83 -15.64
CA LEU A 537 18.13 41.71 -14.51
C LEU A 537 18.79 43.06 -14.24
N ASN A 538 18.28 43.79 -13.26
CA ASN A 538 18.91 44.95 -12.65
C ASN A 538 19.20 44.58 -11.18
N GLU A 539 19.91 45.42 -10.42
CA GLU A 539 20.20 45.21 -8.98
C GLU A 539 18.95 45.04 -8.07
N ASN A 540 17.74 45.09 -8.64
CA ASN A 540 16.47 44.68 -8.02
C ASN A 540 15.68 43.84 -9.05
N VAL A 541 15.18 42.66 -8.66
CA VAL A 541 14.36 41.81 -9.53
C VAL A 541 12.96 42.43 -9.64
N GLU A 542 12.59 42.99 -10.79
CA GLU A 542 11.23 43.49 -11.05
C GLU A 542 10.45 42.47 -11.89
N MET A 543 9.29 42.00 -11.40
CA MET A 543 8.42 41.08 -12.13
C MET A 543 7.14 41.78 -12.56
N ILE A 544 6.88 41.82 -13.86
CA ILE A 544 5.67 42.46 -14.40
C ILE A 544 4.64 41.37 -14.73
N LEU A 545 3.51 41.39 -14.02
CA LEU A 545 2.37 40.49 -14.24
C LEU A 545 1.31 41.20 -15.07
N LYS A 546 1.19 40.78 -16.33
CA LYS A 546 0.16 41.29 -17.25
C LYS A 546 -1.03 40.33 -17.27
N LEU A 547 -2.15 40.77 -16.69
CA LEU A 547 -3.41 40.01 -16.67
C LEU A 547 -4.35 40.58 -17.75
N ALA A 548 -4.47 39.85 -18.86
CA ALA A 548 -5.48 40.12 -19.87
C ALA A 548 -6.72 39.25 -19.60
N TYR A 549 -7.92 39.82 -19.62
CA TYR A 549 -9.16 39.04 -19.62
C TYR A 549 -10.05 39.44 -20.79
N GLY A 550 -10.69 38.46 -21.42
CA GLY A 550 -11.62 38.65 -22.53
C GLY A 550 -12.99 38.06 -22.19
N ALA A 551 -13.94 38.89 -21.75
CA ALA A 551 -15.33 38.45 -21.63
C ALA A 551 -16.03 38.58 -23.00
N SER A 552 -16.48 37.48 -23.60
CA SER A 552 -17.31 37.56 -24.82
C SER A 552 -18.79 37.74 -24.47
N VAL A 553 -19.13 38.94 -23.97
CA VAL A 553 -20.48 39.50 -24.08
C VAL A 553 -20.33 41.00 -24.35
N GLY A 554 -20.44 41.39 -25.62
CA GLY A 554 -20.38 42.78 -26.07
C GLY A 554 -18.98 43.40 -26.09
N ASN A 555 -18.25 43.22 -27.21
CA ASN A 555 -17.12 44.01 -27.75
C ASN A 555 -16.12 44.76 -26.84
N THR A 556 -15.98 44.44 -25.56
CA THR A 556 -15.12 45.19 -24.63
C THR A 556 -13.91 44.34 -24.25
N LYS A 557 -12.71 44.76 -24.69
CA LYS A 557 -11.42 44.20 -24.25
C LYS A 557 -10.79 45.18 -23.25
N GLY A 558 -10.54 44.73 -22.02
CA GLY A 558 -9.76 45.45 -21.03
C GLY A 558 -8.39 44.79 -20.82
N ILE A 559 -7.33 45.58 -20.67
CA ILE A 559 -6.00 45.10 -20.30
C ILE A 559 -5.61 45.81 -19.00
N ASN A 560 -5.42 45.07 -17.92
CA ASN A 560 -4.84 45.59 -16.68
C ASN A 560 -3.41 45.06 -16.54
N ILE A 561 -2.46 45.96 -16.27
CA ILE A 561 -1.04 45.62 -16.07
C ILE A 561 -0.73 45.85 -14.60
N PHE A 562 -0.28 44.81 -13.90
CA PHE A 562 0.22 44.92 -12.54
C PHE A 562 1.76 44.84 -12.56
N LYS A 563 2.41 45.78 -11.87
CA LYS A 563 3.86 45.74 -11.68
C LYS A 563 4.15 45.31 -10.25
N LEU A 564 5.04 44.34 -10.08
CA LEU A 564 5.45 43.82 -8.78
C LEU A 564 6.96 43.96 -8.63
N GLY A 565 7.37 44.77 -7.66
CA GLY A 565 8.77 44.82 -7.25
C GLY A 565 9.05 43.71 -6.26
N VAL A 566 10.07 42.88 -6.53
CA VAL A 566 10.67 41.98 -5.56
C VAL A 566 11.90 42.69 -5.01
N LYS A 567 12.00 42.82 -3.68
CA LYS A 567 13.16 43.40 -3.02
C LYS A 567 13.57 42.51 -1.84
N ASP A 568 14.85 42.15 -1.77
CA ASP A 568 15.42 41.30 -0.71
C ASP A 568 14.69 39.95 -0.57
N GLY A 569 14.34 39.31 -1.70
CA GLY A 569 13.57 38.06 -1.73
C GLY A 569 12.12 38.16 -1.20
N LYS A 570 11.57 39.36 -0.98
CA LYS A 570 10.21 39.58 -0.45
C LYS A 570 9.36 40.45 -1.38
N ILE A 571 8.06 40.13 -1.44
CA ILE A 571 7.03 40.93 -2.13
C ILE A 571 6.37 41.85 -1.08
N ASN A 572 6.24 43.14 -1.38
CA ASN A 572 5.84 44.15 -0.39
C ASN A 572 4.36 44.15 0.06
N SER A 573 3.46 43.36 -0.54
CA SER A 573 2.14 43.07 0.05
C SER A 573 1.40 41.97 -0.73
N THR A 574 1.41 40.74 -0.21
CA THR A 574 0.63 39.60 -0.75
C THR A 574 -0.88 39.73 -0.48
N GLU A 575 -1.26 40.28 0.68
CA GLU A 575 -2.67 40.52 1.08
C GLU A 575 -3.38 41.50 0.14
N GLU A 576 -2.74 42.64 -0.15
CA GLU A 576 -3.37 43.71 -0.94
C GLU A 576 -3.66 43.32 -2.41
N ILE A 577 -2.93 42.33 -2.93
CA ILE A 577 -3.06 41.84 -4.31
C ILE A 577 -4.13 40.76 -4.41
N PHE A 578 -4.15 39.82 -3.46
CA PHE A 578 -5.22 38.83 -3.37
C PHE A 578 -6.56 39.50 -3.09
N ASP A 579 -6.58 40.49 -2.20
CA ASP A 579 -7.79 41.27 -1.90
C ASP A 579 -8.24 42.10 -3.11
N LYS A 580 -7.32 42.79 -3.81
CA LYS A 580 -7.69 43.52 -5.05
C LYS A 580 -8.15 42.59 -6.17
N ALA A 581 -7.54 41.41 -6.33
CA ALA A 581 -7.97 40.44 -7.33
C ALA A 581 -9.33 39.82 -6.99
N ASN A 582 -9.56 39.47 -5.71
CA ASN A 582 -10.87 39.01 -5.23
C ASN A 582 -11.93 40.12 -5.33
N ASP A 583 -11.63 41.35 -4.97
CA ASP A 583 -12.55 42.49 -5.05
C ASP A 583 -12.96 42.80 -6.50
N ILE A 584 -12.05 42.63 -7.46
CA ILE A 584 -12.35 42.79 -8.89
C ILE A 584 -13.21 41.63 -9.41
N ILE A 585 -12.93 40.39 -9.00
CA ILE A 585 -13.71 39.21 -9.38
C ILE A 585 -15.13 39.29 -8.77
N ILE A 586 -15.23 39.60 -7.47
CA ILE A 586 -16.48 39.72 -6.73
C ILE A 586 -17.26 40.97 -7.18
N GLY A 587 -16.60 42.10 -7.44
CA GLY A 587 -17.23 43.31 -7.96
C GLY A 587 -17.85 43.11 -9.35
N SER A 588 -17.13 42.42 -10.24
CA SER A 588 -17.62 42.02 -11.58
C SER A 588 -18.79 41.03 -11.54
N MET A 589 -18.84 40.16 -10.52
CA MET A 589 -19.97 39.26 -10.28
C MET A 589 -21.18 39.96 -9.67
N ASN A 590 -20.98 40.93 -8.75
CA ASN A 590 -22.05 41.65 -8.07
C ASN A 590 -22.73 42.71 -8.95
N GLU A 591 -22.01 43.39 -9.85
CA GLU A 591 -22.64 44.30 -10.83
C GLU A 591 -23.63 43.59 -11.76
N LYS A 592 -23.46 42.27 -11.98
CA LYS A 592 -24.38 41.43 -12.78
C LYS A 592 -25.62 40.94 -12.03
N LEU A 593 -25.57 40.82 -10.71
CA LEU A 593 -26.72 40.43 -9.88
C LEU A 593 -27.69 41.59 -9.64
N VAL A 594 -27.25 42.84 -9.85
CA VAL A 594 -28.07 44.06 -9.73
C VAL A 594 -28.72 44.45 -11.07
N GLN A 595 -28.33 43.81 -12.18
CA GLN A 595 -28.90 44.01 -13.52
C GLN A 595 -29.79 42.84 -14.02
N LEU A 596 -30.02 41.84 -13.16
CA LEU A 596 -31.09 40.84 -13.27
C LEU A 596 -32.22 41.20 -12.31
#